data_AF-A0A959LAD1-F1
#
_entry.id   AF-A0A959LAD1-F1
#
_cell.length_a   1.000
_cell.length_b   1.000
_cell.length_c   1.000
_cell.angle_alpha   90.00
_cell.angle_beta   90.00
_cell.angle_gamma   90.00
#
_symmetry.space_group_name_H-M   'P 1'
#
loop_
_entity.id
_entity.type
_entity.pdbx_description
1 polymer ?
#
loop_
_entity_poly.entity_id
_entity_poly.type
_entity_poly.pdbx_seq_one_letter_code
_entity_poly.pdbx_strand_id
1 'polypeptide(L)'
;MSNLFDALGQSTAFNKFKVDDLLFVEYTCEPGGPRAEIWSHNNYFTYVVSGKMTLKTADAKYLIKAGESYFVKKGAFIIPQFFEELFCDMIIFISDAFIREVIHKHQIAFPRMQHEDTRSVIPLHLDETLIQYYQSLFSYFKGSKPPSEILLKLKFEE
;
A
#
# COMPACT_ATOMS: atom_id res chain seq x y z
N MET A 1 -12.74 -12.58 -9.36
CA MET A 1 -11.86 -11.94 -8.36
C MET A 1 -10.81 -11.15 -9.12
N SER A 2 -10.72 -9.85 -8.89
CA SER A 2 -9.84 -8.96 -9.67
C SER A 2 -8.49 -8.79 -8.97
N ASN A 3 -7.41 -8.69 -9.73
CA ASN A 3 -6.09 -8.40 -9.16
C ASN A 3 -5.96 -6.89 -8.91
N LEU A 4 -5.71 -6.48 -7.66
CA LEU A 4 -5.64 -5.07 -7.26
C LEU A 4 -4.44 -4.35 -7.89
N PHE A 5 -3.26 -4.98 -7.92
CA PHE A 5 -2.06 -4.42 -8.54
C PHE A 5 -2.29 -4.15 -10.03
N ASP A 6 -2.84 -5.13 -10.76
CA ASP A 6 -3.11 -4.98 -12.19
C ASP A 6 -4.20 -3.94 -12.45
N ALA A 7 -5.28 -3.94 -11.65
CA ALA A 7 -6.38 -2.99 -11.80
C ALA A 7 -5.90 -1.54 -11.65
N LEU A 8 -5.15 -1.23 -10.59
CA LEU A 8 -4.60 0.11 -10.38
C LEU A 8 -3.47 0.41 -11.38
N GLY A 9 -2.61 -0.58 -11.67
CA GLY A 9 -1.51 -0.48 -12.61
C GLY A 9 -1.94 -0.22 -14.06
N GLN A 10 -3.15 -0.61 -14.46
CA GLN A 10 -3.70 -0.39 -15.80
C GLN A 10 -4.71 0.78 -15.87
N SER A 11 -5.34 1.15 -14.75
CA SER A 11 -6.32 2.24 -14.70
C SER A 11 -5.75 3.61 -15.06
N THR A 12 -6.43 4.40 -15.90
CA THR A 12 -6.05 5.81 -16.15
C THR A 12 -6.70 6.78 -15.16
N ALA A 13 -7.46 6.27 -14.18
CA ALA A 13 -8.22 7.09 -13.24
C ALA A 13 -7.37 7.67 -12.10
N PHE A 14 -6.16 7.14 -11.89
CA PHE A 14 -5.28 7.51 -10.78
C PHE A 14 -3.89 7.85 -11.30
N ASN A 15 -3.26 8.86 -10.69
CA ASN A 15 -1.84 9.10 -10.93
C ASN A 15 -1.05 7.96 -10.29
N LYS A 16 0.01 7.55 -10.97
CA LYS A 16 0.86 6.44 -10.52
C LYS A 16 2.26 6.57 -11.07
N PHE A 17 3.20 6.03 -10.32
CA PHE A 17 4.56 5.82 -10.77
C PHE A 17 4.86 4.33 -10.77
N LYS A 18 5.27 3.81 -11.92
CA LYS A 18 5.70 2.42 -12.05
C LYS A 18 7.17 2.39 -12.40
N VAL A 19 7.96 1.66 -11.62
CA VAL A 19 9.39 1.44 -11.86
C VAL A 19 9.67 -0.02 -11.62
N ASP A 20 10.11 -0.72 -12.66
CA ASP A 20 10.26 -2.18 -12.66
C ASP A 20 8.97 -2.90 -12.18
N ASP A 21 9.05 -3.60 -11.05
CA ASP A 21 7.97 -4.34 -10.39
C ASP A 21 7.31 -3.56 -9.23
N LEU A 22 7.72 -2.31 -9.03
CA LEU A 22 7.20 -1.40 -8.02
C LEU A 22 6.12 -0.49 -8.59
N LEU A 23 5.10 -0.19 -7.78
CA LEU A 23 4.00 0.68 -8.17
C LEU A 23 3.57 1.58 -7.01
N PHE A 24 3.80 2.88 -7.14
CA PHE A 24 3.15 3.88 -6.31
C PHE A 24 1.84 4.30 -6.98
N VAL A 25 0.75 4.23 -6.24
CA VAL A 25 -0.56 4.73 -6.68
C VAL A 25 -0.92 5.90 -5.79
N GLU A 26 -1.12 7.06 -6.41
CA GLU A 26 -1.66 8.22 -5.72
C GLU A 26 -3.12 7.95 -5.32
N TYR A 27 -3.54 8.55 -4.20
CA TYR A 27 -4.93 8.85 -3.83
C TYR A 27 -6.00 8.11 -4.63
N THR A 28 -6.32 6.90 -4.16
CA THR A 28 -7.48 6.17 -4.67
C THR A 28 -8.67 6.57 -3.79
N CYS A 29 -9.49 7.50 -4.26
CA CYS A 29 -10.73 7.88 -3.57
C CYS A 29 -11.90 7.10 -4.15
N GLU A 30 -12.17 5.94 -3.58
CA GLU A 30 -13.27 5.10 -4.02
C GLU A 30 -14.55 5.43 -3.24
N PRO A 31 -15.68 5.69 -3.93
CA PRO A 31 -16.97 5.71 -3.26
C PRO A 31 -17.29 4.32 -2.73
N GLY A 32 -18.07 4.29 -1.66
CA GLY A 32 -18.68 3.05 -1.18
C GLY A 32 -19.38 2.31 -2.32
N GLY A 33 -19.13 1.00 -2.38
CA GLY A 33 -19.55 0.15 -3.49
C GLY A 33 -20.11 -1.19 -3.03
N PRO A 34 -20.54 -2.02 -3.99
CA PRO A 34 -20.92 -3.40 -3.70
C PRO A 34 -19.73 -4.15 -3.10
N ARG A 35 -20.01 -5.30 -2.48
CA ARG A 35 -18.99 -6.23 -2.01
C ARG A 35 -17.99 -6.52 -3.14
N ALA A 36 -16.70 -6.35 -2.85
CA ALA A 36 -15.62 -6.66 -3.77
C ALA A 36 -14.77 -7.81 -3.24
N GLU A 37 -14.34 -8.68 -4.16
CA GLU A 37 -13.40 -9.77 -3.89
C GLU A 37 -12.17 -9.53 -4.75
N ILE A 38 -11.08 -9.17 -4.08
CA ILE A 38 -9.84 -8.73 -4.70
C ILE A 38 -8.67 -9.56 -4.19
N TRP A 39 -7.59 -9.59 -4.95
CA TRP A 39 -6.35 -10.21 -4.52
C TRP A 39 -5.15 -9.44 -5.05
N SER A 40 -3.99 -9.63 -4.45
CA SER A 40 -2.73 -9.07 -4.93
C SER A 40 -1.63 -10.12 -4.87
N HIS A 41 -0.78 -10.17 -5.90
CA HIS A 41 0.44 -10.99 -5.89
C HIS A 41 1.62 -10.27 -5.22
N ASN A 42 1.52 -8.94 -5.04
CA ASN A 42 2.49 -8.12 -4.33
C ASN A 42 1.97 -7.74 -2.94
N ASN A 43 2.89 -7.56 -1.99
CA ASN A 43 2.56 -6.89 -0.74
C ASN A 43 2.37 -5.41 -1.01
N TYR A 44 1.71 -4.68 -0.11
CA TYR A 44 1.60 -3.24 -0.25
C TYR A 44 1.50 -2.54 1.10
N PHE A 45 1.97 -1.31 1.12
CA PHE A 45 1.64 -0.36 2.16
C PHE A 45 0.40 0.42 1.74
N THR A 46 -0.48 0.71 2.69
CA THR A 46 -1.57 1.67 2.50
C THR A 46 -1.49 2.73 3.61
N TYR A 47 -1.67 3.99 3.23
CA TYR A 47 -1.85 5.10 4.16
C TYR A 47 -3.22 5.73 3.91
N VAL A 48 -4.09 5.66 4.93
CA VAL A 48 -5.47 6.09 4.83
C VAL A 48 -5.54 7.58 5.11
N VAL A 49 -5.95 8.35 4.12
CA VAL A 49 -6.06 9.80 4.27
C VAL A 49 -7.43 10.21 4.79
N SER A 50 -8.49 9.59 4.30
CA SER A 50 -9.85 9.87 4.76
C SER A 50 -10.75 8.65 4.68
N GLY A 51 -11.83 8.67 5.46
CA GLY A 51 -12.82 7.61 5.51
C GLY A 51 -12.38 6.42 6.36
N LYS A 52 -13.16 5.34 6.24
CA LYS A 52 -12.93 4.07 6.92
C LYS A 52 -13.46 2.93 6.04
N MET A 53 -12.79 1.80 6.07
CA MET A 53 -13.18 0.61 5.31
C MET A 53 -12.92 -0.64 6.15
N THR A 54 -13.78 -1.65 5.98
CA THR A 54 -13.51 -2.98 6.54
C THR A 54 -12.84 -3.84 5.49
N LEU A 55 -11.69 -4.43 5.82
CA LEU A 55 -11.01 -5.41 4.99
C LEU A 55 -11.08 -6.78 5.68
N LYS A 56 -11.65 -7.79 5.01
CA LYS A 56 -11.71 -9.16 5.52
C LYS A 56 -10.66 -10.02 4.80
N THR A 57 -9.86 -10.73 5.58
CA THR A 57 -8.86 -11.68 5.12
C THR A 57 -9.23 -13.10 5.59
N ALA A 58 -8.36 -14.07 5.34
CA ALA A 58 -8.53 -15.44 5.84
C ALA A 58 -8.43 -15.53 7.36
N ASP A 59 -7.57 -14.70 7.96
CA ASP A 59 -7.27 -14.71 9.39
C ASP A 59 -8.20 -13.82 10.23
N ALA A 60 -8.64 -12.66 9.71
CA ALA A 60 -9.44 -11.72 10.50
C ALA A 60 -10.25 -10.72 9.66
N LYS A 61 -10.97 -9.85 10.36
CA LYS A 61 -11.57 -8.63 9.81
C LYS A 61 -10.85 -7.43 10.42
N TYR A 62 -10.44 -6.51 9.57
CA TYR A 62 -9.68 -5.31 9.92
C TYR A 62 -10.52 -4.08 9.62
N LEU A 63 -10.69 -3.19 10.60
CA LEU A 63 -11.22 -1.86 10.35
C LEU A 63 -10.05 -0.91 10.12
N ILE A 64 -9.93 -0.42 8.89
CA ILE A 64 -8.90 0.48 8.42
C ILE A 64 -9.52 1.88 8.37
N LYS A 65 -8.89 2.90 8.98
CA LYS A 65 -9.47 4.26 9.07
C LYS A 65 -8.43 5.36 8.86
N ALA A 66 -8.91 6.56 8.58
CA ALA A 66 -8.11 7.75 8.35
C ALA A 66 -7.03 7.98 9.43
N GLY A 67 -5.85 8.41 8.97
CA GLY A 67 -4.69 8.69 9.82
C GLY A 67 -3.92 7.45 10.25
N GLU A 68 -4.20 6.28 9.68
CA GLU A 68 -3.48 5.03 9.96
C GLU A 68 -2.78 4.49 8.72
N SER A 69 -1.78 3.65 8.95
CA SER A 69 -1.07 2.95 7.89
C SER A 69 -0.93 1.46 8.20
N TYR A 70 -0.88 0.66 7.14
CA TYR A 70 -0.86 -0.78 7.22
C TYR A 70 0.08 -1.36 6.17
N PHE A 71 0.81 -2.40 6.55
CA PHE A 71 1.41 -3.33 5.61
C PHE A 71 0.45 -4.50 5.38
N VAL A 72 0.04 -4.69 4.14
CA VAL A 72 -0.84 -5.78 3.73
C VAL A 72 -0.04 -6.79 2.93
N LYS A 73 0.02 -8.01 3.44
CA LYS A 73 0.68 -9.13 2.77
C LYS A 73 -0.08 -9.52 1.52
N LYS A 74 0.62 -9.94 0.46
CA LYS A 74 0.02 -10.53 -0.74
C LYS A 74 -0.98 -11.64 -0.38
N GLY A 75 -2.09 -11.71 -1.10
CA GLY A 75 -3.18 -12.63 -0.75
C GLY A 75 -4.52 -12.18 -1.31
N ALA A 76 -5.59 -12.81 -0.84
CA ALA A 76 -6.97 -12.51 -1.20
C ALA A 76 -7.69 -11.79 -0.05
N PHE A 77 -8.55 -10.84 -0.41
CA PHE A 77 -9.29 -10.01 0.51
C PHE A 77 -10.71 -9.79 0.02
N ILE A 78 -11.60 -9.57 0.98
CA ILE A 78 -12.99 -9.21 0.73
C ILE A 78 -13.21 -7.84 1.34
N ILE A 79 -13.64 -6.90 0.51
CA ILE A 79 -14.18 -5.62 0.96
C ILE A 79 -15.69 -5.82 1.04
N PRO A 80 -16.29 -5.87 2.24
CA PRO A 80 -17.74 -5.92 2.38
C PRO A 80 -18.38 -4.71 1.72
N GLN A 81 -19.65 -4.83 1.33
CA GLN A 81 -20.40 -3.69 0.83
C GLN A 81 -20.45 -2.58 1.90
N PHE A 82 -20.13 -1.36 1.50
CA PHE A 82 -20.25 -0.16 2.32
C PHE A 82 -20.75 0.98 1.43
N PHE A 83 -21.59 1.84 1.98
CA PHE A 83 -22.17 2.99 1.25
C PHE A 83 -21.90 4.32 1.95
N GLU A 84 -21.12 4.31 3.03
CA GLU A 84 -20.66 5.52 3.71
C GLU A 84 -19.42 6.09 3.00
N GLU A 85 -19.12 7.36 3.33
CA GLU A 85 -17.99 8.24 2.98
C GLU A 85 -16.89 7.71 2.02
N LEU A 86 -16.40 8.59 1.14
CA LEU A 86 -15.25 8.31 0.28
C LEU A 86 -14.08 7.75 1.11
N PHE A 87 -13.61 6.56 0.73
CA PHE A 87 -12.39 5.98 1.28
C PHE A 87 -11.23 6.40 0.39
N CYS A 88 -10.31 7.18 0.94
CA CYS A 88 -9.14 7.66 0.21
C CYS A 88 -7.87 7.13 0.83
N ASP A 89 -7.08 6.38 0.07
CA ASP A 89 -5.76 5.92 0.50
C ASP A 89 -4.68 6.10 -0.57
N MET A 90 -3.43 6.17 -0.11
CA MET A 90 -2.25 6.01 -0.96
C MET A 90 -1.79 4.57 -0.85
N ILE A 91 -1.53 3.92 -1.99
CA ILE A 91 -1.10 2.52 -2.03
C ILE A 91 0.28 2.41 -2.66
N ILE A 92 1.16 1.66 -2.01
CA ILE A 92 2.55 1.47 -2.42
C ILE A 92 2.81 -0.04 -2.52
N PHE A 93 2.83 -0.57 -3.73
CA PHE A 93 3.09 -1.99 -3.95
C PHE A 93 4.58 -2.29 -3.98
N ILE A 94 4.94 -3.40 -3.33
CA ILE A 94 6.31 -3.85 -3.17
C ILE A 94 6.38 -5.35 -3.40
N SER A 95 7.37 -5.77 -4.19
CA SER A 95 7.61 -7.18 -4.47
C SER A 95 8.54 -7.81 -3.43
N ASP A 96 8.46 -9.12 -3.27
CA ASP A 96 9.41 -9.86 -2.42
C ASP A 96 10.84 -9.75 -2.95
N ALA A 97 11.00 -9.62 -4.28
CA ALA A 97 12.31 -9.49 -4.91
C ALA A 97 12.99 -8.19 -4.48
N PHE A 98 12.23 -7.08 -4.47
CA PHE A 98 12.72 -5.78 -4.01
C PHE A 98 13.00 -5.78 -2.50
N ILE A 99 12.09 -6.31 -1.66
CA ILE A 99 12.33 -6.43 -0.21
C ILE A 99 13.66 -7.16 0.06
N ARG A 100 13.88 -8.28 -0.63
CA ARG A 100 15.12 -9.06 -0.51
C ARG A 100 16.34 -8.25 -0.97
N GLU A 101 16.24 -7.50 -2.06
CA GLU A 101 17.32 -6.64 -2.53
C GLU A 101 17.71 -5.58 -1.49
N VAL A 102 16.73 -4.87 -0.92
CA VAL A 102 16.94 -3.86 0.12
C VAL A 102 17.61 -4.46 1.36
N ILE A 103 17.13 -5.62 1.82
CA ILE A 103 17.71 -6.35 2.96
C ILE A 103 19.19 -6.67 2.70
N HIS A 104 19.52 -7.19 1.52
CA HIS A 104 20.90 -7.53 1.17
C HIS A 104 21.79 -6.30 1.02
N LYS A 105 21.28 -5.26 0.35
CA LYS A 105 22.00 -4.01 0.07
C LYS A 105 22.39 -3.29 1.36
N HIS A 106 21.46 -3.17 2.29
CA HIS A 106 21.65 -2.46 3.56
C HIS A 106 22.07 -3.36 4.72
N GLN A 107 22.29 -4.66 4.45
CA GLN A 107 22.71 -5.66 5.43
C GLN A 107 21.81 -5.65 6.68
N ILE A 108 20.50 -5.55 6.48
CA ILE A 108 19.53 -5.45 7.56
C ILE A 108 19.57 -6.74 8.39
N ALA A 109 19.98 -6.61 9.65
CA ALA A 109 20.02 -7.72 10.58
C ALA A 109 18.66 -7.88 11.25
N PHE A 110 18.03 -9.05 11.08
CA PHE A 110 16.80 -9.36 11.78
C PHE A 110 17.09 -10.08 13.10
N PRO A 111 16.47 -9.66 14.21
CA PRO A 111 16.49 -10.47 15.42
C PRO A 111 15.82 -11.81 15.12
N ARG A 112 16.30 -12.88 15.78
CA ARG A 112 15.72 -14.21 15.63
C ARG A 112 14.28 -14.16 16.17
N MET A 113 13.29 -14.18 15.28
CA MET A 113 11.89 -14.17 15.69
C MET A 113 11.54 -15.50 16.37
N GLN A 114 10.90 -15.42 17.53
CA GLN A 114 10.44 -16.60 18.27
C GLN A 114 9.07 -17.10 17.75
N HIS A 115 8.29 -16.20 17.14
CA HIS A 115 6.99 -16.50 16.56
C HIS A 115 6.79 -15.70 15.27
N GLU A 116 6.16 -16.34 14.29
CA GLU A 116 5.79 -15.73 13.03
C GLU A 116 4.47 -14.96 13.21
N ASP A 117 4.44 -13.69 12.80
CA ASP A 117 3.18 -12.92 12.76
C ASP A 117 2.35 -13.42 11.59
N THR A 118 1.25 -14.11 11.88
CA THR A 118 0.37 -14.71 10.87
C THR A 118 -0.66 -13.74 10.32
N ARG A 119 -0.72 -12.49 10.80
CA ARG A 119 -1.67 -11.49 10.33
C ARG A 119 -1.42 -11.16 8.86
N SER A 120 -2.51 -11.08 8.09
CA SER A 120 -2.44 -10.61 6.70
C SER A 120 -2.34 -9.09 6.60
N VAL A 121 -2.79 -8.37 7.63
CA VAL A 121 -2.77 -6.91 7.71
C VAL A 121 -2.06 -6.53 9.01
N ILE A 122 -0.92 -5.87 8.88
CA ILE A 122 -0.05 -5.48 9.99
C ILE A 122 -0.14 -3.96 10.14
N PRO A 123 -0.67 -3.43 11.27
CA PRO A 123 -0.71 -2.00 11.50
C PRO A 123 0.71 -1.45 11.68
N LEU A 124 0.98 -0.30 11.07
CA LEU A 124 2.21 0.44 11.22
C LEU A 124 1.99 1.60 12.18
N HIS A 125 2.93 1.78 13.12
CA HIS A 125 2.92 2.95 13.99
C HIS A 125 3.49 4.14 13.21
N LEU A 126 2.63 5.12 12.94
CA LEU A 126 3.03 6.35 12.27
C LEU A 126 3.67 7.29 13.28
N ASP A 127 4.97 7.50 13.11
CA ASP A 127 5.69 8.60 13.73
C ASP A 127 5.76 9.82 12.77
N GLU A 128 6.37 10.90 13.23
CA GLU A 128 6.51 12.11 12.43
C GLU A 128 7.30 11.85 11.13
N THR A 129 8.30 10.96 11.17
CA THR A 129 9.12 10.59 10.01
C THR A 129 8.29 9.93 8.92
N LEU A 130 7.51 8.90 9.26
CA LEU A 130 6.65 8.19 8.31
C LEU A 130 5.56 9.10 7.74
N ILE A 131 4.99 9.98 8.56
CA ILE A 131 4.02 10.98 8.10
C ILE A 131 4.66 11.91 7.07
N GLN A 132 5.86 12.44 7.36
CA GLN A 132 6.60 13.29 6.43
C GLN A 132 7.00 12.54 5.16
N TYR A 133 7.33 11.25 5.25
CA TYR A 133 7.60 10.41 4.09
C TYR A 133 6.39 10.35 3.14
N TYR A 134 5.19 10.02 3.65
CA TYR A 134 3.97 10.03 2.84
C TYR A 134 3.68 11.42 2.23
N GLN A 135 3.90 12.49 3.00
CA GLN A 135 3.79 13.88 2.50
C GLN A 135 4.77 14.19 1.37
N SER A 136 6.00 13.67 1.45
CA SER A 136 7.00 13.81 0.40
C SER A 136 6.57 13.08 -0.88
N LEU A 137 5.97 11.89 -0.77
CA LEU A 137 5.43 11.15 -1.91
C LEU A 137 4.29 11.90 -2.60
N PHE A 138 3.38 12.50 -1.83
CA PHE A 138 2.31 13.35 -2.40
C PHE A 138 2.86 14.51 -3.23
N SER A 139 3.99 15.09 -2.81
CA SER A 139 4.60 16.20 -3.56
C SER A 139 5.08 15.78 -4.95
N TYR A 140 5.49 14.52 -5.14
CA TYR A 140 5.88 14.02 -6.47
C TYR A 140 4.70 13.91 -7.43
N PHE A 141 3.52 13.50 -6.94
CA PHE A 141 2.33 13.40 -7.78
C PHE A 141 1.76 14.77 -8.20
N LYS A 142 1.96 15.80 -7.37
CA LYS A 142 1.59 17.19 -7.71
C LYS A 142 2.57 17.88 -8.67
N GLY A 143 3.74 17.30 -8.88
CA GLY A 143 4.76 17.84 -9.76
C GLY A 143 4.33 17.83 -11.23
N SER A 144 4.73 18.84 -11.99
CA SER A 144 4.45 18.92 -13.44
C SER A 144 5.26 17.96 -14.29
N LYS A 145 6.31 17.35 -13.71
CA LYS A 145 7.17 16.36 -14.34
C LYS A 145 7.32 15.15 -13.43
N PRO A 146 7.25 13.92 -13.98
CA PRO A 146 7.49 12.73 -13.19
C PRO A 146 8.95 12.73 -12.68
N PRO A 147 9.19 12.27 -11.44
CA PRO A 147 10.55 12.09 -10.95
C PRO A 147 11.31 11.05 -11.78
N SER A 148 12.64 11.13 -11.79
CA SER A 148 13.46 10.07 -12.42
C SER A 148 13.24 8.73 -11.71
N GLU A 149 13.33 7.63 -12.45
CA GLU A 149 13.22 6.27 -11.91
C GLU A 149 14.18 6.01 -10.74
N ILE A 150 15.41 6.55 -10.80
CA ILE A 150 16.41 6.42 -9.74
C ILE A 150 15.90 7.03 -8.43
N LEU A 151 15.32 8.23 -8.50
CA LEU A 151 14.77 8.91 -7.31
C LEU A 151 13.58 8.14 -6.73
N LEU A 152 12.73 7.58 -7.58
CA LEU A 152 11.59 6.75 -7.15
C LEU A 152 12.07 5.47 -6.43
N LYS A 153 13.08 4.80 -6.96
CA LYS A 153 13.70 3.63 -6.30
C LYS A 153 14.28 4.00 -4.95
N LEU A 154 15.05 5.09 -4.86
CA LEU A 154 15.60 5.56 -3.59
C LEU A 154 14.49 5.86 -2.57
N LYS A 155 13.36 6.40 -3.02
CA LYS A 155 12.21 6.63 -2.15
C LYS A 155 11.55 5.34 -1.66
N PHE A 156 11.52 4.28 -2.46
CA PHE A 156 11.04 2.97 -1.98
C PHE A 156 11.96 2.31 -0.96
N GLU A 157 13.26 2.60 -1.00
CA GLU A 157 14.24 2.03 -0.07
C GLU A 157 14.29 2.72 1.30
N GLU A 158 13.82 3.98 1.39
CA GLU A 158 13.75 4.79 2.62
C GLU A 158 12.76 4.21 3.64
#